data_AF-K1RPX2-F1
#
_entry.id   AF-K1RPX2-F1
#
_cell.length_a   1.000
_cell.length_b   1.000
_cell.length_c   1.000
_cell.angle_alpha   90.00
_cell.angle_beta   90.00
_cell.angle_gamma   90.00
#
_symmetry.space_group_name_H-M   'P 1'
#
loop_
_entity.id
_entity.type
_entity.pdbx_description
1 polymer ?
#
loop_
_entity_poly.entity_id
_entity_poly.type
_entity_poly.pdbx_seq_one_letter_code
_entity_poly.pdbx_strand_id
1 'polypeptide(L)'
;APSGACYFDESFTGEYPEEAPFTISELEEIYPCASGKSKEDEDYKKRALEATRELQQGRRGYRAIWKHIMNVSVADLKKNYGNLDVHFDLWMGESDAQEYIPDMVDYLKDNGYAHYDQGALVVDVKEETDTKEIPPCMILKSDGAALYDTTDLATIIQRMKLYKPDEICYLADKRQELHFVQCFRCARKAKLVNDDTVLPLSALVP
;
A
#
# COMPACT_ATOMS: atom_id res chain seq x y z
N ALA A 1 -10.30 -17.88 27.53
CA ALA A 1 -9.95 -18.09 26.11
C ALA A 1 -8.68 -18.93 26.04
N PRO A 2 -8.50 -19.81 25.04
CA PRO A 2 -7.26 -20.55 24.90
C PRO A 2 -6.12 -19.53 24.86
N SER A 3 -5.12 -19.72 25.72
CA SER A 3 -3.98 -18.83 25.86
C SER A 3 -3.42 -18.49 24.48
N GLY A 4 -3.17 -17.21 24.19
CA GLY A 4 -2.56 -16.74 22.94
C GLY A 4 -1.24 -17.44 22.55
N ALA A 5 -0.71 -18.31 23.41
CA ALA A 5 0.39 -19.24 23.15
C ALA A 5 0.25 -20.05 21.84
N CYS A 6 -0.96 -20.43 21.42
CA CYS A 6 -1.13 -21.23 20.19
C CYS A 6 -0.63 -20.50 18.92
N TYR A 7 -0.70 -19.17 18.88
CA TYR A 7 -0.20 -18.38 17.75
C TYR A 7 1.34 -18.35 17.67
N PHE A 8 2.01 -18.61 18.79
CA PHE A 8 3.47 -18.59 18.87
C PHE A 8 4.07 -20.00 18.81
N ASP A 9 3.27 -21.06 18.91
CA ASP A 9 3.70 -22.44 18.75
C ASP A 9 3.73 -22.84 17.26
N GLU A 10 4.93 -23.10 16.73
CA GLU A 10 5.13 -23.51 15.33
C GLU A 10 4.64 -24.92 15.04
N SER A 11 4.55 -25.78 16.06
CA SER A 11 4.05 -27.15 15.94
C SER A 11 2.53 -27.22 15.96
N PHE A 12 1.85 -26.10 16.27
CA PHE A 12 0.40 -26.05 16.33
C PHE A 12 -0.20 -26.24 14.93
N THR A 13 -0.93 -27.34 14.75
CA THR A 13 -1.60 -27.70 13.49
C THR A 13 -3.12 -27.54 13.55
N GLY A 14 -3.67 -27.19 14.71
CA GLY A 14 -5.10 -26.96 14.91
C GLY A 14 -5.61 -25.68 14.26
N GLU A 15 -6.90 -25.42 14.47
CA GLU A 15 -7.57 -24.18 14.10
C GLU A 15 -7.25 -23.08 15.12
N TYR A 16 -6.95 -21.88 14.62
CA TYR A 16 -6.78 -20.72 15.48
C TYR A 16 -8.15 -20.21 15.95
N PRO A 17 -8.22 -19.55 17.12
CA PRO A 17 -9.45 -18.91 17.60
C PRO A 17 -10.10 -18.04 16.52
N GLU A 18 -11.43 -18.08 16.41
CA GLU A 18 -12.15 -17.21 15.47
C GLU A 18 -12.20 -15.76 15.96
N GLU A 19 -12.34 -15.57 17.27
CA GLU A 19 -12.35 -14.26 17.92
C GLU A 19 -10.94 -13.72 18.11
N ALA A 20 -10.77 -12.42 17.88
CA ALA A 20 -9.50 -11.74 18.10
C ALA A 20 -9.13 -11.77 19.59
N PRO A 21 -7.85 -12.02 19.95
CA PRO A 21 -7.40 -12.04 21.34
C PRO A 21 -7.20 -10.63 21.93
N PHE A 22 -7.65 -9.58 21.23
CA PHE A 22 -7.53 -8.18 21.59
C PHE A 22 -8.71 -7.39 21.00
N THR A 23 -8.98 -6.24 21.61
CA THR A 23 -9.94 -5.23 21.17
C THR A 23 -9.25 -4.12 20.38
N ILE A 24 -10.03 -3.26 19.70
CA ILE A 24 -9.46 -2.11 19.00
C ILE A 24 -8.77 -1.13 19.96
N SER A 25 -9.35 -0.88 21.14
CA SER A 25 -8.76 0.01 22.14
C SER A 25 -7.44 -0.53 22.68
N GLU A 26 -7.32 -1.84 22.87
CA GLU A 26 -6.04 -2.46 23.24
C GLU A 26 -5.01 -2.31 22.10
N LEU A 27 -5.39 -2.41 20.82
CA LEU A 27 -4.48 -2.16 19.70
C LEU A 27 -4.01 -0.70 19.64
N GLU A 28 -4.90 0.25 19.92
CA GLU A 28 -4.59 1.69 19.99
C GLU A 28 -3.59 2.02 21.11
N GLU A 29 -3.58 1.24 22.20
CA GLU A 29 -2.59 1.35 23.27
C GLU A 29 -1.28 0.61 22.93
N ILE A 30 -1.38 -0.60 22.38
CA ILE A 30 -0.22 -1.44 22.03
C ILE A 30 0.64 -0.78 20.96
N TYR A 31 0.04 -0.19 19.93
CA TYR A 31 0.80 0.34 18.78
C TYR A 31 1.78 1.47 19.16
N PRO A 32 1.37 2.57 19.84
CA PRO A 32 2.29 3.62 20.25
C PRO A 32 3.33 3.11 21.25
N CYS A 33 2.95 2.22 22.17
CA CYS A 33 3.86 1.62 23.14
C CYS A 33 4.95 0.79 22.45
N ALA A 34 4.56 -0.10 21.54
CA ALA A 34 5.48 -0.93 20.75
C ALA A 34 6.37 -0.08 19.84
N SER A 35 5.80 0.93 19.17
CA SER A 35 6.56 1.87 18.32
C SER A 35 7.58 2.67 19.12
N GLY A 36 7.19 3.23 20.28
CA GLY A 36 8.09 3.93 21.19
C GLY A 36 9.23 3.03 21.65
N LYS A 37 8.90 1.83 22.15
CA LYS A 37 9.90 0.86 22.61
C LYS A 37 10.88 0.45 21.51
N SER A 38 10.42 0.28 20.27
CA SER A 38 11.29 -0.07 19.14
C SER A 38 12.34 0.98 18.79
N LYS A 39 12.17 2.23 19.23
CA LYS A 39 13.14 3.32 19.04
C LYS A 39 14.21 3.37 20.13
N GLU A 40 13.94 2.78 21.30
CA GLU A 40 14.78 2.87 22.49
C GLU A 40 15.50 1.54 22.82
N ASP A 41 14.93 0.42 22.41
CA ASP A 41 15.39 -0.94 22.72
C ASP A 41 15.73 -1.70 21.43
N GLU A 42 17.04 -1.81 21.12
CA GLU A 42 17.56 -2.48 19.92
C GLU A 42 17.24 -3.99 19.89
N ASP A 43 17.20 -4.66 21.05
CA ASP A 43 16.85 -6.08 21.11
C ASP A 43 15.35 -6.29 20.82
N TYR A 44 14.50 -5.39 21.34
CA TYR A 44 13.09 -5.37 20.98
C TYR A 44 12.88 -5.11 19.49
N LYS A 45 13.56 -4.11 18.92
CA LYS A 45 13.52 -3.80 17.49
C LYS A 45 13.95 -4.98 16.63
N LYS A 46 15.03 -5.68 17.01
CA LYS A 46 15.50 -6.88 16.32
C LYS A 46 14.44 -7.99 16.33
N ARG A 47 13.77 -8.23 17.46
CA ARG A 47 12.67 -9.20 17.54
C ARG A 47 11.45 -8.78 16.70
N ALA A 48 11.12 -7.50 16.65
CA ALA A 48 10.02 -6.99 15.81
C ALA A 48 10.31 -7.16 14.31
N LEU A 49 11.55 -6.91 13.88
CA LEU A 49 12.00 -7.15 12.51
C LEU A 49 11.97 -8.64 12.15
N GLU A 50 12.44 -9.49 13.06
CA GLU A 50 12.36 -10.94 12.88
C GLU A 50 10.91 -11.41 12.77
N ALA A 51 10.01 -10.90 13.62
CA ALA A 51 8.60 -11.26 13.54
C ALA A 51 7.94 -10.82 12.22
N THR A 52 8.32 -9.66 11.70
CA THR A 52 7.90 -9.19 10.38
C THR A 52 8.39 -10.14 9.28
N ARG A 53 9.64 -10.61 9.36
CA ARG A 53 10.20 -11.57 8.42
C ARG A 53 9.44 -12.90 8.43
N GLU A 54 9.14 -13.44 9.61
CA GLU A 54 8.38 -14.68 9.77
C GLU A 54 6.94 -14.57 9.25
N LEU A 55 6.29 -13.42 9.46
CA LEU A 55 4.98 -13.12 8.88
C LEU A 55 5.03 -13.17 7.35
N GLN A 56 6.03 -12.53 6.74
CA GLN A 56 6.22 -12.49 5.29
C GLN A 56 6.52 -13.89 4.72
N GLN A 57 7.33 -14.69 5.41
CA GLN A 57 7.61 -16.09 5.07
C GLN A 57 6.40 -17.03 5.27
N GLY A 58 5.37 -16.54 5.94
CA GLY A 58 4.08 -17.22 6.04
C GLY A 58 3.89 -18.10 7.27
N ARG A 59 4.55 -17.77 8.37
CA ARG A 59 4.30 -18.40 9.68
C ARG A 59 2.80 -18.34 10.01
N ARG A 60 2.18 -19.53 10.14
CA ARG A 60 0.71 -19.68 10.27
C ARG A 60 0.12 -18.84 11.39
N GLY A 61 0.70 -18.92 12.60
CA GLY A 61 0.18 -18.21 13.76
C GLY A 61 0.28 -16.69 13.64
N TYR A 62 1.34 -16.18 13.00
CA TYR A 62 1.48 -14.74 12.78
C TYR A 62 0.52 -14.22 11.72
N ARG A 63 0.30 -14.99 10.65
CA ARG A 63 -0.74 -14.66 9.67
C ARG A 63 -2.14 -14.67 10.29
N ALA A 64 -2.40 -15.58 11.24
CA ALA A 64 -3.66 -15.61 11.98
C ALA A 64 -3.82 -14.36 12.87
N ILE A 65 -2.81 -13.99 13.66
CA ILE A 65 -2.81 -12.73 14.43
C ILE A 65 -3.01 -11.52 13.50
N TRP A 66 -2.24 -11.44 12.41
CA TRP A 66 -2.34 -10.35 11.44
C TRP A 66 -3.76 -10.25 10.87
N LYS A 67 -4.39 -11.37 10.55
CA LYS A 67 -5.79 -11.40 10.10
C LYS A 67 -6.75 -10.87 11.19
N HIS A 68 -6.54 -11.20 12.47
CA HIS A 68 -7.32 -10.63 13.56
C HIS A 68 -7.13 -9.11 13.67
N ILE A 69 -5.89 -8.61 13.57
CA ILE A 69 -5.59 -7.17 13.57
C ILE A 69 -6.38 -6.49 12.45
N MET A 70 -6.24 -6.99 11.22
CA MET A 70 -6.94 -6.43 10.06
C MET A 70 -8.46 -6.44 10.22
N ASN A 71 -9.03 -7.55 10.69
CA ASN A 71 -10.47 -7.67 10.87
C ASN A 71 -11.02 -6.67 11.91
N VAL A 72 -10.35 -6.54 13.06
CA VAL A 72 -10.76 -5.62 14.12
C VAL A 72 -10.62 -4.17 13.65
N SER A 73 -9.51 -3.81 13.01
CA SER A 73 -9.28 -2.46 12.48
C SER A 73 -10.28 -2.08 11.39
N VAL A 74 -10.55 -2.97 10.42
CA VAL A 74 -11.52 -2.69 9.34
C VAL A 74 -12.94 -2.56 9.89
N ALA A 75 -13.32 -3.41 10.85
CA ALA A 75 -14.65 -3.33 11.49
C ALA A 75 -14.83 -2.00 12.23
N ASP A 76 -13.82 -1.54 12.96
CA ASP A 76 -13.87 -0.26 13.65
C ASP A 76 -13.89 0.94 12.68
N LEU A 77 -13.05 0.92 11.63
CA LEU A 77 -13.09 1.93 10.57
C LEU A 77 -14.48 2.04 9.93
N LYS A 78 -15.09 0.90 9.56
CA LYS A 78 -16.46 0.86 9.01
C LYS A 78 -17.49 1.49 9.94
N LYS A 79 -17.38 1.22 11.26
CA LYS A 79 -18.25 1.82 12.26
C LYS A 79 -18.05 3.34 12.33
N ASN A 80 -16.80 3.81 12.33
CA ASN A 80 -16.48 5.23 12.38
C ASN A 80 -16.99 5.98 11.14
N TYR A 81 -16.78 5.44 9.94
CA TYR A 81 -17.35 6.01 8.72
C TYR A 81 -18.88 5.95 8.70
N GLY A 82 -19.49 4.87 9.18
CA GLY A 82 -20.93 4.74 9.29
C GLY A 82 -21.56 5.79 10.22
N ASN A 83 -20.86 6.17 11.31
CA ASN A 83 -21.30 7.28 12.17
C ASN A 83 -21.27 8.65 11.48
N LEU A 84 -20.48 8.78 10.42
CA LEU A 84 -20.41 9.97 9.56
C LEU A 84 -21.30 9.86 8.31
N ASP A 85 -22.12 8.81 8.22
CA ASP A 85 -22.92 8.45 7.04
C ASP A 85 -22.10 8.31 5.74
N VAL A 86 -20.86 7.83 5.89
CA VAL A 86 -19.95 7.53 4.78
C VAL A 86 -19.91 6.03 4.55
N HIS A 87 -20.19 5.61 3.32
CA HIS A 87 -20.22 4.21 2.91
C HIS A 87 -19.34 4.01 1.67
N PHE A 88 -18.59 2.92 1.63
CA PHE A 88 -17.73 2.55 0.50
C PHE A 88 -18.20 1.24 -0.10
N ASP A 89 -18.35 1.20 -1.43
CA ASP A 89 -18.68 -0.03 -2.16
C ASP A 89 -17.53 -1.04 -2.10
N LEU A 90 -16.29 -0.55 -2.13
CA LEU A 90 -15.07 -1.34 -2.19
C LEU A 90 -14.09 -0.90 -1.08
N TRP A 91 -13.50 -1.88 -0.41
CA TRP A 91 -12.47 -1.71 0.62
C TRP A 91 -11.16 -2.33 0.15
N MET A 92 -10.49 -1.66 -0.78
CA MET A 92 -9.25 -2.14 -1.41
C MET A 92 -8.06 -1.31 -0.94
N GLY A 93 -6.94 -1.98 -0.67
CA GLY A 93 -5.65 -1.38 -0.32
C GLY A 93 -4.56 -1.69 -1.34
N GLU A 94 -3.32 -1.28 -1.06
CA GLU A 94 -2.19 -1.44 -1.99
C GLU A 94 -1.91 -2.91 -2.36
N SER A 95 -2.12 -3.83 -1.43
CA SER A 95 -1.92 -5.27 -1.66
C SER A 95 -2.83 -5.84 -2.75
N ASP A 96 -4.01 -5.25 -2.95
CA ASP A 96 -4.96 -5.70 -3.97
C ASP A 96 -4.46 -5.42 -5.39
N ALA A 97 -3.56 -4.44 -5.55
CA ALA A 97 -2.96 -4.09 -6.84
C ALA A 97 -1.60 -4.78 -7.08
N GLN A 98 -1.07 -5.50 -6.10
CA GLN A 98 0.30 -6.04 -6.14
C GLN A 98 0.53 -7.03 -7.29
N GLU A 99 -0.49 -7.78 -7.68
CA GLU A 99 -0.41 -8.74 -8.79
C GLU A 99 -0.14 -8.09 -10.16
N TYR A 100 -0.48 -6.80 -10.33
CA TYR A 100 -0.30 -6.09 -11.59
C TYR A 100 1.10 -5.50 -11.77
N ILE A 101 1.91 -5.46 -10.70
CA ILE A 101 3.23 -4.82 -10.71
C ILE A 101 4.20 -5.49 -11.69
N PRO A 102 4.39 -6.84 -11.69
CA PRO A 102 5.35 -7.46 -12.60
C PRO A 102 5.07 -7.16 -14.08
N ASP A 103 3.83 -7.39 -14.51
CA ASP A 103 3.39 -7.14 -15.89
C ASP A 103 3.51 -5.66 -16.28
N MET A 104 3.20 -4.75 -15.36
CA MET A 104 3.36 -3.31 -15.58
C MET A 104 4.83 -2.94 -15.80
N VAL A 105 5.72 -3.45 -14.96
CA VAL A 105 7.16 -3.17 -15.04
C VAL A 105 7.74 -3.67 -16.38
N ASP A 106 7.37 -4.88 -16.78
CA ASP A 106 7.84 -5.46 -18.05
C ASP A 106 7.27 -4.67 -19.24
N TYR A 107 5.99 -4.31 -19.22
CA TYR A 107 5.38 -3.44 -20.23
C TYR A 107 6.11 -2.09 -20.37
N LEU A 108 6.45 -1.44 -19.25
CA LEU A 108 7.14 -0.15 -19.27
C LEU A 108 8.55 -0.25 -19.88
N LYS A 109 9.26 -1.36 -19.63
CA LYS A 109 10.58 -1.63 -20.21
C LYS A 109 10.49 -1.96 -21.70
N ASP A 110 9.62 -2.89 -22.06
CA ASP A 110 9.50 -3.43 -23.41
C ASP A 110 9.05 -2.38 -24.44
N ASN A 111 8.25 -1.41 -23.99
CA ASN A 111 7.78 -0.30 -24.83
C ASN A 111 8.66 0.95 -24.75
N GLY A 112 9.80 0.89 -24.03
CA GLY A 112 10.76 1.99 -23.94
C GLY A 112 10.26 3.22 -23.16
N TYR A 113 9.27 3.05 -22.29
CA TYR A 113 8.79 4.13 -21.42
C TYR A 113 9.70 4.34 -20.21
N ALA A 114 10.29 3.26 -19.68
CA ALA A 114 11.17 3.29 -18.54
C ALA A 114 12.64 3.05 -18.92
N HIS A 115 13.55 3.65 -18.17
CA HIS A 115 14.98 3.44 -18.29
C HIS A 115 15.63 3.39 -16.90
N TYR A 116 16.88 2.91 -16.84
CA TYR A 116 17.62 2.88 -15.58
C TYR A 116 18.37 4.18 -15.35
N ASP A 117 18.18 4.79 -14.18
CA ASP A 117 18.95 5.93 -13.68
C ASP A 117 19.48 5.60 -12.27
N GLN A 118 20.81 5.68 -12.10
CA GLN A 118 21.51 5.29 -10.85
C GLN A 118 21.08 3.91 -10.30
N GLY A 119 20.74 2.97 -11.18
CA GLY A 119 20.28 1.62 -10.84
C GLY A 119 18.79 1.51 -10.51
N ALA A 120 18.08 2.63 -10.29
CA ALA A 120 16.63 2.65 -10.17
C ALA A 120 15.97 2.61 -11.56
N LEU A 121 14.79 2.00 -11.67
CA LEU A 121 13.99 2.03 -12.88
C LEU A 121 13.03 3.22 -12.80
N VAL A 122 13.09 4.13 -13.77
CA VAL A 122 12.35 5.40 -13.73
C VAL A 122 11.67 5.72 -15.07
N VAL A 123 10.63 6.56 -15.01
CA VAL A 123 9.95 7.13 -16.18
C VAL A 123 10.03 8.65 -16.11
N ASP A 124 10.60 9.28 -17.13
CA ASP A 124 10.64 10.75 -17.20
C ASP A 124 9.24 11.32 -17.45
N VAL A 125 8.78 12.17 -16.54
CA VAL A 125 7.42 12.75 -16.56
C VAL A 125 7.44 14.27 -16.58
N LYS A 126 8.60 14.87 -16.82
CA LYS A 126 8.74 16.30 -17.04
C LYS A 126 8.12 16.68 -18.39
N GLU A 127 7.33 17.75 -18.38
CA GLU A 127 6.74 18.37 -19.56
C GLU A 127 7.48 19.67 -19.90
N GLU A 128 7.46 20.08 -21.17
CA GLU A 128 8.13 21.32 -21.61
C GLU A 128 7.51 22.58 -20.98
N THR A 129 6.23 22.49 -20.60
CA THR A 129 5.48 23.57 -19.96
C THR A 129 5.80 23.73 -18.48
N ASP A 130 6.60 22.83 -17.89
CA ASP A 130 6.94 22.89 -16.48
C ASP A 130 7.88 24.07 -16.18
N THR A 131 7.45 24.93 -15.27
CA THR A 131 8.25 26.06 -14.76
C THR A 131 9.17 25.66 -13.60
N LYS A 132 8.96 24.47 -13.05
CA LYS A 132 9.74 23.88 -11.96
C LYS A 132 10.31 22.55 -12.41
N GLU A 133 11.37 22.11 -11.73
CA GLU A 133 11.88 20.77 -11.94
C GLU A 133 10.86 19.74 -11.45
N ILE A 134 10.52 18.79 -12.34
CA ILE A 134 9.70 17.63 -12.02
C ILE A 134 10.61 16.41 -12.12
N PRO A 135 10.91 15.74 -11.00
CA PRO A 135 11.73 14.55 -11.02
C PRO A 135 11.01 13.39 -11.73
N PRO A 136 11.75 12.40 -12.25
CA PRO A 136 11.13 11.24 -12.87
C PRO A 136 10.29 10.45 -11.86
N CYS A 137 9.27 9.75 -12.36
CA CYS A 137 8.47 8.83 -11.56
C CYS A 137 9.28 7.54 -11.33
N MET A 138 9.48 7.14 -10.07
CA MET A 138 10.34 6.00 -9.74
C MET A 138 9.52 4.71 -9.70
N ILE A 139 9.77 3.82 -10.64
CA ILE A 139 9.02 2.57 -10.77
C ILE A 139 9.59 1.49 -9.86
N LEU A 140 10.91 1.36 -9.76
CA LEU A 140 11.59 0.45 -8.84
C LEU A 140 12.86 1.10 -8.30
N LYS A 141 13.16 0.85 -7.03
CA LYS A 141 14.47 1.20 -6.45
C LYS A 141 15.60 0.36 -7.06
N SER A 142 16.84 0.74 -6.77
CA SER A 142 18.03 -0.01 -7.20
C SER A 142 18.14 -1.43 -6.63
N ASP A 143 17.49 -1.70 -5.50
CA ASP A 143 17.33 -3.04 -4.92
C ASP A 143 16.18 -3.84 -5.54
N GLY A 144 15.48 -3.28 -6.53
CA GLY A 144 14.33 -3.88 -7.19
C GLY A 144 13.01 -3.80 -6.40
N ALA A 145 12.99 -3.13 -5.24
CA ALA A 145 11.77 -3.01 -4.46
C ALA A 145 10.82 -1.94 -5.02
N ALA A 146 9.53 -2.27 -4.99
CA ALA A 146 8.43 -1.37 -5.33
C ALA A 146 8.29 -0.23 -4.31
N LEU A 147 7.70 0.87 -4.76
CA LEU A 147 7.43 2.11 -4.03
C LEU A 147 5.94 2.47 -4.16
N TYR A 148 5.52 3.55 -3.51
CA TYR A 148 4.17 4.09 -3.63
C TYR A 148 3.81 4.43 -5.09
N ASP A 149 4.74 4.99 -5.87
CA ASP A 149 4.55 5.24 -7.31
C ASP A 149 4.17 3.94 -8.05
N THR A 150 4.86 2.84 -7.73
CA THR A 150 4.63 1.53 -8.33
C THR A 150 3.24 1.00 -8.00
N THR A 151 2.83 1.07 -6.73
CA THR A 151 1.55 0.54 -6.27
C THR A 151 0.38 1.39 -6.75
N ASP A 152 0.53 2.72 -6.83
CA ASP A 152 -0.51 3.60 -7.39
C ASP A 152 -0.70 3.41 -8.89
N LEU A 153 0.39 3.26 -9.66
CA LEU A 153 0.28 2.93 -11.09
C LEU A 153 -0.37 1.56 -11.31
N ALA A 154 -0.01 0.56 -10.52
CA ALA A 154 -0.65 -0.75 -10.55
C ALA A 154 -2.15 -0.66 -10.18
N THR A 155 -2.50 0.21 -9.23
CA THR A 155 -3.89 0.46 -8.84
C THR A 155 -4.68 1.12 -9.98
N ILE A 156 -4.07 2.04 -10.73
CA ILE A 156 -4.67 2.62 -11.93
C ILE A 156 -4.96 1.51 -12.96
N ILE A 157 -3.98 0.64 -13.24
CA ILE A 157 -4.15 -0.49 -14.17
C ILE A 157 -5.28 -1.41 -13.71
N GLN A 158 -5.33 -1.76 -12.43
CA GLN A 158 -6.40 -2.58 -11.86
C GLN A 158 -7.77 -1.92 -12.08
N ARG A 159 -7.92 -0.63 -11.76
CA ARG A 159 -9.18 0.10 -11.96
C ARG A 159 -9.59 0.15 -13.43
N MET A 160 -8.65 0.39 -14.34
CA MET A 160 -8.91 0.37 -15.78
C MET A 160 -9.32 -1.01 -16.28
N LYS A 161 -8.69 -2.08 -15.79
CA LYS A 161 -9.05 -3.47 -16.16
C LYS A 161 -10.43 -3.87 -15.65
N LEU A 162 -10.76 -3.53 -14.40
CA LEU A 162 -11.99 -3.97 -13.74
C LEU A 162 -13.21 -3.12 -14.11
N TYR A 163 -13.04 -1.79 -14.19
CA TYR A 163 -14.17 -0.86 -14.24
C TYR A 163 -14.19 0.01 -15.49
N LYS A 164 -13.05 0.21 -16.17
CA LYS A 164 -12.89 1.11 -17.33
C LYS A 164 -13.56 2.48 -17.09
N PRO A 165 -13.24 3.18 -15.99
CA PRO A 165 -13.94 4.39 -15.63
C PRO A 165 -13.60 5.55 -16.57
N ASP A 166 -14.58 6.43 -16.78
CA ASP A 166 -14.37 7.73 -17.42
C ASP A 166 -13.57 8.68 -16.52
N GLU A 167 -13.58 8.48 -15.20
CA GLU A 167 -12.90 9.34 -14.22
C GLU A 167 -12.46 8.56 -12.97
N ILE A 168 -11.25 8.85 -12.48
CA ILE A 168 -10.69 8.30 -11.24
C ILE A 168 -10.25 9.46 -10.34
N CYS A 169 -11.12 9.86 -9.41
CA CYS A 169 -10.84 10.95 -8.46
C CYS A 169 -9.96 10.48 -7.30
N TYR A 170 -8.84 11.17 -7.08
CA TYR A 170 -7.96 10.94 -5.93
C TYR A 170 -8.21 12.01 -4.87
N LEU A 171 -8.47 11.58 -3.63
CA LEU A 171 -8.59 12.44 -2.47
C LEU A 171 -7.41 12.16 -1.53
N ALA A 172 -6.49 13.12 -1.43
CA ALA A 172 -5.27 12.95 -0.65
C ALA A 172 -4.80 14.27 -0.04
N ASP A 173 -3.88 14.19 0.92
CA ASP A 173 -3.24 15.36 1.53
C ASP A 173 -2.42 16.13 0.47
N LYS A 174 -2.49 17.46 0.49
CA LYS A 174 -1.76 18.33 -0.44
C LYS A 174 -0.26 18.08 -0.49
N ARG A 175 0.36 17.58 0.58
CA ARG A 175 1.79 17.23 0.61
C ARG A 175 2.15 16.12 -0.38
N GLN A 176 1.18 15.34 -0.86
CA GLN A 176 1.34 14.30 -1.86
C GLN A 176 1.10 14.79 -3.30
N GLU A 177 0.91 16.09 -3.52
CA GLU A 177 0.60 16.65 -4.84
C GLU A 177 1.64 16.30 -5.90
N LEU A 178 2.94 16.43 -5.58
CA LEU A 178 4.01 16.10 -6.54
C LEU A 178 4.01 14.61 -6.93
N HIS A 179 3.78 13.73 -5.96
CA HIS A 179 3.68 12.28 -6.16
C HIS A 179 2.57 11.95 -7.17
N PHE A 180 1.36 12.48 -6.96
CA PHE A 180 0.25 12.23 -7.89
C PHE A 180 0.46 12.88 -9.27
N VAL A 181 1.12 14.04 -9.35
CA VAL A 181 1.52 14.62 -10.64
C VAL A 181 2.43 13.65 -11.40
N GLN A 182 3.44 13.08 -10.74
CA GLN A 182 4.37 12.13 -11.35
C GLN A 182 3.64 10.85 -11.78
N CYS A 183 2.83 10.28 -10.89
CA CYS A 183 2.04 9.07 -11.16
C CYS A 183 1.07 9.26 -12.34
N PHE A 184 0.29 10.35 -12.36
CA PHE A 184 -0.67 10.61 -13.44
C PHE A 184 0.01 10.84 -14.78
N ARG A 185 1.10 11.61 -14.80
CA ARG A 185 1.86 11.83 -16.04
C ARG A 185 2.51 10.54 -16.53
N CYS A 186 3.02 9.70 -15.63
CA CYS A 186 3.53 8.38 -15.98
C CYS A 186 2.42 7.53 -16.60
N ALA A 187 1.26 7.44 -15.96
CA ALA A 187 0.11 6.69 -16.45
C ALA A 187 -0.34 7.13 -17.85
N ARG A 188 -0.36 8.44 -18.13
CA ARG A 188 -0.68 8.99 -19.45
C ARG A 188 0.39 8.68 -20.49
N LYS A 189 1.65 8.97 -20.16
CA LYS A 189 2.79 8.78 -21.07
C LYS A 189 2.91 7.33 -21.51
N ALA A 190 2.73 6.41 -20.56
CA ALA A 190 2.80 4.96 -20.79
C ALA A 190 1.48 4.34 -21.27
N LYS A 191 0.42 5.12 -21.52
CA LYS A 191 -0.88 4.62 -21.98
C LYS A 191 -1.50 3.56 -21.05
N LEU A 192 -1.31 3.72 -19.73
CA LEU A 192 -1.90 2.86 -18.69
C LEU A 192 -3.37 3.22 -18.39
N VAL A 193 -3.81 4.38 -18.88
CA VAL A 193 -5.20 4.87 -18.89
C VAL A 193 -5.58 5.27 -20.30
N ASN A 194 -6.88 5.33 -20.58
CA ASN A 194 -7.36 5.87 -21.86
C ASN A 194 -7.04 7.37 -21.94
N ASP A 195 -6.96 7.93 -23.14
CA ASP A 195 -6.62 9.34 -23.33
C ASP A 195 -7.71 10.30 -22.78
N ASP A 196 -8.97 9.83 -22.71
CA ASP A 196 -10.15 10.56 -22.27
C ASP A 196 -10.54 10.31 -20.80
N THR A 197 -10.03 9.25 -20.16
CA THR A 197 -10.23 9.05 -18.70
C THR A 197 -9.76 10.30 -17.95
N VAL A 198 -10.43 10.79 -16.91
CA VAL A 198 -9.99 11.95 -16.11
C VAL A 198 -9.31 11.48 -14.82
N LEU A 199 -8.21 12.15 -14.41
CA LEU A 199 -7.45 11.82 -13.19
C LEU A 199 -7.29 13.08 -12.31
N PRO A 200 -8.35 13.56 -11.62
CA PRO A 200 -8.22 14.74 -10.78
C PRO A 200 -7.65 14.38 -9.41
N LEU A 201 -6.83 15.29 -8.86
CA LEU A 201 -6.42 15.28 -7.46
C LEU A 201 -7.19 16.35 -6.69
N SER A 202 -8.02 15.92 -5.74
CA SER A 202 -8.58 16.78 -4.70
C SER A 202 -7.59 16.83 -3.52
N ALA A 203 -6.71 17.83 -3.54
CA ALA A 203 -5.71 18.04 -2.50
C ALA A 203 -6.34 18.69 -1.24
N LEU A 204 -6.45 17.92 -0.17
CA LEU A 204 -6.92 18.40 1.13
C LEU A 204 -5.81 19.15 1.85
N VAL A 205 -6.13 20.34 2.36
CA VAL A 205 -5.25 21.09 3.27
C VAL A 205 -5.65 20.69 4.69
N PRO A 206 -4.71 20.22 5.54
CA PRO A 206 -4.99 19.82 6.92
C PRO A 206 -5.45 20.99 7.80
#